data_AF-C0QA71-F1
#
_entry.id   AF-C0QA71-F1
#
_cell.length_a   1.000
_cell.length_b   1.000
_cell.length_c   1.000
_cell.angle_alpha   90.00
_cell.angle_beta   90.00
_cell.angle_gamma   90.00
#
_symmetry.space_group_name_H-M   'P 1'
#
loop_
_entity.id
_entity.type
_entity.pdbx_description
1 polymer ?
#
loop_
_entity_poly.entity_id
_entity_poly.type
_entity_poly.pdbx_seq_one_letter_code
_entity_poly.pdbx_strand_id
1 'polypeptide(L)'
;MHHEFSTTILLVLSFLRFLFTIVSYAVGTPGGIFAPMLAIGTFLGLWYGQLVVVFFPALVENSGIFAIGGMGALFAATVQAPITGIILIVEMTRSYELILPLMMTCLSASLVANRLGGKPIYSQLAKAGSMDPVVSKNA
;
A
#
# COMPACT_ATOMS: atom_id res chain seq x y z
N MET A 1 -9.74 12.51 20.32
CA MET A 1 -9.56 11.20 21.00
C MET A 1 -9.06 10.22 19.95
N HIS A 2 -7.75 10.11 19.76
CA HIS A 2 -7.18 9.09 18.88
C HIS A 2 -7.17 7.79 19.69
N HIS A 3 -7.98 6.81 19.30
CA HIS A 3 -7.93 5.48 19.88
C HIS A 3 -6.55 4.90 19.56
N GLU A 4 -5.66 4.86 20.54
CA GLU A 4 -4.38 4.16 20.46
C GLU A 4 -4.68 2.67 20.32
N PHE A 5 -4.82 2.21 19.08
CA PHE A 5 -4.88 0.78 18.78
C PHE A 5 -3.57 0.15 19.25
N SER A 6 -3.65 -0.97 19.97
CA SER A 6 -2.46 -1.70 20.40
C SER A 6 -1.56 -2.01 19.19
N THR A 7 -0.26 -1.75 19.32
CA THR A 7 0.72 -2.02 18.26
C THR A 7 0.64 -3.47 17.78
N THR A 8 0.34 -4.41 18.68
CA THR A 8 0.12 -5.82 18.35
C THR A 8 -1.11 -6.03 17.46
N ILE A 9 -2.24 -5.34 17.75
CA ILE A 9 -3.48 -5.53 16.97
C ILE A 9 -3.31 -5.02 15.54
N LEU A 10 -2.56 -3.93 15.32
CA LEU A 10 -2.30 -3.41 13.99
C LEU A 10 -1.54 -4.41 13.11
N LEU A 11 -0.53 -5.08 13.69
CA LEU A 11 0.26 -6.08 12.97
C LEU A 11 -0.56 -7.33 12.66
N VAL A 12 -1.36 -7.80 13.64
CA VAL A 12 -2.29 -8.92 13.44
C VAL A 12 -3.32 -8.61 12.35
N LEU A 13 -3.95 -7.43 12.38
CA LEU A 13 -4.93 -7.02 11.38
C LEU A 13 -4.30 -6.88 9.99
N SER A 14 -3.09 -6.34 9.89
CA SER A 14 -2.35 -6.24 8.63
C SER A 14 -2.13 -7.61 8.00
N PHE A 15 -1.63 -8.56 8.79
CA PHE A 15 -1.37 -9.93 8.33
C PHE A 15 -2.65 -10.68 7.98
N LEU A 16 -3.67 -10.57 8.83
CA LEU A 16 -4.96 -11.21 8.61
C LEU A 16 -5.58 -10.70 7.30
N ARG A 17 -5.63 -9.38 7.10
CA ARG A 17 -6.18 -8.78 5.87
C ARG A 17 -5.39 -9.19 4.63
N PHE A 18 -4.07 -9.28 4.72
CA PHE A 18 -3.26 -9.77 3.61
C PHE A 18 -3.65 -11.19 3.21
N LEU A 19 -3.79 -12.10 4.18
CA LEU A 19 -4.20 -13.47 3.94
C LEU A 19 -5.62 -13.56 3.35
N PHE A 20 -6.59 -12.85 3.95
CA PHE A 20 -7.96 -12.83 3.44
C PHE A 20 -8.03 -12.24 2.03
N THR A 21 -7.21 -11.23 1.71
CA THR A 21 -7.17 -10.65 0.36
C THR A 21 -6.71 -11.69 -0.66
N ILE A 22 -5.69 -12.49 -0.34
CA ILE A 22 -5.23 -13.58 -1.20
C ILE A 22 -6.34 -14.62 -1.40
N VAL A 23 -6.99 -15.06 -0.31
CA VAL A 23 -8.06 -16.06 -0.37
C VAL A 23 -9.25 -15.55 -1.19
N SER A 24 -9.73 -14.34 -0.92
CA SER A 24 -10.85 -13.74 -1.66
C SER A 24 -10.54 -13.57 -3.15
N TYR A 25 -9.31 -13.17 -3.48
CA TYR A 25 -8.89 -13.04 -4.87
C TYR A 25 -8.73 -14.40 -5.58
N ALA A 26 -8.21 -15.41 -4.87
CA ALA A 26 -8.03 -16.76 -5.41
C ALA A 26 -9.37 -17.46 -5.72
N VAL A 27 -10.43 -17.17 -4.95
CA VAL A 27 -11.78 -17.71 -5.19
C VAL A 27 -12.49 -17.02 -6.37
N GLY A 28 -11.91 -15.96 -6.95
CA GLY A 28 -12.47 -15.28 -8.11
C GLY A 28 -13.71 -14.45 -7.80
N THR A 29 -13.86 -13.99 -6.56
CA THR A 29 -14.97 -13.10 -6.18
C THR A 29 -14.87 -11.79 -6.99
N PRO A 30 -15.96 -11.28 -7.59
CA PRO A 30 -15.92 -10.03 -8.32
C PRO A 30 -15.55 -8.88 -7.38
N GLY A 31 -14.34 -8.34 -7.54
CA GLY A 31 -13.80 -7.32 -6.66
C GLY A 31 -12.41 -6.84 -7.07
N GLY A 32 -11.97 -5.73 -6.47
CA GLY A 32 -10.65 -5.15 -6.71
C GLY A 32 -9.71 -5.36 -5.52
N ILE A 33 -8.41 -5.48 -5.81
CA ILE A 33 -7.33 -5.53 -4.81
C ILE A 33 -7.00 -4.16 -4.20
N PHE A 34 -7.58 -3.09 -4.74
CA PHE A 34 -7.23 -1.71 -4.42
C PHE A 34 -7.50 -1.31 -2.96
N ALA A 35 -8.75 -1.38 -2.51
CA ALA A 35 -9.13 -1.04 -1.16
C ALA A 35 -8.41 -1.86 -0.07
N PRO A 36 -8.25 -3.19 -0.19
CA PRO A 36 -7.50 -3.96 0.81
C PRO A 36 -6.02 -3.56 0.87
N MET A 37 -5.37 -3.24 -0.26
CA MET A 37 -4.01 -2.73 -0.25
C MET A 37 -3.91 -1.43 0.55
N LEU A 38 -4.79 -0.46 0.32
CA LEU A 38 -4.78 0.79 1.08
C LEU A 38 -4.89 0.53 2.59
N ALA A 39 -5.84 -0.32 3.01
CA ALA A 39 -6.04 -0.65 4.41
C ALA A 39 -4.81 -1.33 5.06
N ILE A 40 -4.17 -2.27 4.36
CA ILE A 40 -2.96 -2.94 4.85
C ILE A 40 -1.82 -1.91 4.98
N GLY A 41 -1.65 -1.04 3.98
CA GLY A 41 -0.66 0.04 4.02
C GLY A 41 -0.87 1.00 5.18
N THR A 42 -2.11 1.38 5.47
CA THR A 42 -2.47 2.24 6.61
C THR A 42 -2.09 1.60 7.94
N PHE A 43 -2.38 0.30 8.13
CA PHE A 43 -2.08 -0.39 9.38
C PHE A 43 -0.58 -0.61 9.58
N LEU A 44 0.16 -0.96 8.54
CA LEU A 44 1.62 -1.04 8.59
C LEU A 44 2.26 0.34 8.86
N GLY A 45 1.71 1.40 8.25
CA GLY A 45 2.11 2.78 8.48
C GLY A 45 1.87 3.24 9.92
N LEU A 46 0.70 2.94 10.50
CA LEU A 46 0.40 3.22 11.91
C LEU A 46 1.31 2.44 12.86
N TRP A 47 1.53 1.16 12.59
CA TRP A 47 2.44 0.33 13.37
C TRP A 47 3.85 0.92 13.39
N TYR A 48 4.37 1.30 12.22
CA TYR A 48 5.66 1.99 12.11
C TYR A 48 5.65 3.35 12.82
N GLY A 49 4.58 4.13 12.67
CA GLY A 49 4.44 5.43 13.31
C GLY A 49 4.45 5.35 14.84
N GLN A 50 3.78 4.36 15.42
CA GLN A 50 3.82 4.12 16.86
C GLN A 50 5.24 3.79 17.35
N LEU A 51 6.00 2.99 16.61
CA LEU A 51 7.41 2.74 16.93
C LEU A 51 8.23 4.02 16.87
N VAL A 52 8.06 4.83 15.82
CA VAL A 52 8.80 6.10 15.67
C VAL A 52 8.49 7.06 16.82
N VAL A 53 7.24 7.19 17.25
CA VAL A 53 6.86 8.03 18.39
C VAL A 53 7.53 7.58 19.68
N VAL A 54 7.70 6.26 19.89
CA VAL A 54 8.38 5.72 21.08
C VAL A 54 9.88 6.02 21.06
N PHE A 55 10.55 5.88 19.91
CA PHE A 55 12.00 6.10 19.80
C PHE A 55 12.39 7.58 19.61
N PHE A 56 11.53 8.38 18.98
CA PHE A 56 11.78 9.76 18.61
C PHE A 56 10.60 10.70 18.97
N PRO A 57 10.20 10.76 20.26
CA PRO A 57 9.03 11.52 20.69
C PRO A 57 9.15 13.03 20.44
N ALA A 58 10.37 13.56 20.35
CA ALA A 58 10.62 14.99 20.09
C ALA A 58 10.44 15.40 18.62
N LEU A 59 10.41 14.43 17.68
CA LEU A 59 10.36 14.70 16.24
C LEU A 59 8.97 14.47 15.66
N VAL A 60 8.18 13.56 16.24
CA VAL A 60 6.85 13.23 15.72
C VAL A 60 5.87 13.04 16.86
N GLU A 61 4.83 13.88 16.88
CA GLU A 61 3.75 13.81 17.87
C GLU A 61 2.59 12.92 17.41
N ASN A 62 2.40 12.74 16.10
CA ASN A 62 1.24 12.07 15.53
C ASN A 62 1.62 10.91 14.60
N SER A 63 1.25 9.69 15.01
CA SER A 63 1.46 8.45 14.23
C SER A 63 0.63 8.39 12.94
N GLY A 64 -0.43 9.19 12.82
CA GLY A 64 -1.33 9.26 11.67
C GLY A 64 -0.65 9.71 10.37
N ILE A 65 0.43 10.51 10.45
CA ILE A 65 1.21 10.91 9.28
C ILE A 65 1.82 9.68 8.58
N PHE A 66 2.31 8.73 9.36
CA PHE A 66 2.86 7.48 8.84
C PHE A 66 1.79 6.55 8.27
N ALA A 67 0.55 6.62 8.78
CA ALA A 67 -0.59 5.90 8.21
C ALA A 67 -0.83 6.30 6.75
N ILE A 68 -0.85 7.61 6.48
CA ILE A 68 -1.05 8.18 5.14
C ILE A 68 0.14 7.82 4.23
N GLY A 69 1.37 7.94 4.73
CA GLY A 69 2.57 7.52 4.02
C GLY A 69 2.56 6.03 3.65
N GLY A 70 2.20 5.15 4.58
CA GLY A 70 2.10 3.70 4.37
C GLY A 70 1.00 3.29 3.39
N MET A 71 -0.14 3.98 3.45
CA MET A 71 -1.27 3.79 2.51
C MET A 71 -0.82 4.03 1.05
N GLY A 72 -0.10 5.13 0.80
CA GLY A 72 0.45 5.44 -0.51
C GLY A 72 1.64 4.55 -0.90
N ALA A 73 2.53 4.24 0.04
CA ALA A 73 3.73 3.45 -0.22
C ALA A 73 3.40 2.03 -0.74
N LEU A 74 2.45 1.33 -0.11
CA LEU A 74 2.09 -0.02 -0.55
C LEU A 74 1.44 0.00 -1.94
N PHE A 75 0.58 1.00 -2.21
CA PHE A 75 0.01 1.19 -3.55
C PHE A 75 1.10 1.46 -4.58
N ALA A 76 2.00 2.40 -4.31
CA ALA A 76 3.07 2.81 -5.23
C ALA A 76 4.06 1.67 -5.52
N ALA A 77 4.41 0.87 -4.52
CA ALA A 77 5.28 -0.30 -4.69
C ALA A 77 4.62 -1.40 -5.54
N THR A 78 3.32 -1.66 -5.34
CA THR A 78 2.62 -2.78 -5.97
C THR A 78 2.14 -2.45 -7.38
N VAL A 79 1.58 -1.26 -7.56
CA VAL A 79 1.01 -0.80 -8.83
C VAL A 79 2.07 -0.17 -9.72
N GLN A 80 3.19 0.29 -9.16
CA GLN A 80 4.24 1.05 -9.86
C GLN A 80 3.72 2.32 -10.56
N ALA A 81 2.72 2.96 -9.96
CA ALA A 81 2.17 4.25 -10.39
C ALA A 81 2.23 5.26 -9.24
N PRO A 82 3.43 5.74 -8.85
CA PRO A 82 3.60 6.57 -7.66
C PRO A 82 2.81 7.88 -7.72
N ILE A 83 2.82 8.59 -8.85
CA ILE A 83 2.10 9.86 -9.02
C ILE A 83 0.58 9.69 -8.83
N THR A 84 0.01 8.65 -9.45
CA THR A 84 -1.41 8.29 -9.28
C THR A 84 -1.72 7.96 -7.83
N GLY A 85 -0.83 7.23 -7.15
CA GLY A 85 -0.96 6.93 -5.72
C GLY A 85 -0.97 8.19 -4.88
N ILE A 86 0.00 9.08 -5.07
CA ILE A 86 0.11 10.34 -4.31
C ILE A 86 -1.18 11.16 -4.44
N ILE A 87 -1.63 11.41 -5.68
CA ILE A 87 -2.85 12.20 -5.93
C ILE A 87 -4.06 11.54 -5.26
N LEU A 88 -4.22 10.23 -5.42
CA LEU A 88 -5.35 9.50 -4.86
C LEU A 88 -5.40 9.63 -3.33
N ILE A 89 -4.26 9.43 -2.65
CA ILE A 89 -4.20 9.47 -1.19
C ILE A 89 -4.47 10.87 -0.69
N VAL A 90 -3.91 11.89 -1.36
CA VAL A 90 -4.18 13.29 -1.03
C VAL A 90 -5.67 13.61 -1.18
N GLU A 91 -6.31 13.18 -2.25
CA GLU A 91 -7.74 13.43 -2.46
C GLU A 91 -8.61 12.70 -1.41
N MET A 92 -8.30 11.43 -1.10
CA MET A 92 -9.06 10.67 -0.09
C MET A 92 -8.89 11.19 1.33
N THR A 93 -7.71 11.72 1.67
CA THR A 93 -7.38 12.20 3.02
C THR A 93 -7.55 13.71 3.19
N ARG A 94 -7.69 14.45 2.09
CA ARG A 94 -7.68 15.93 2.00
C ARG A 94 -6.54 16.59 2.78
N SER A 95 -5.42 15.90 2.95
CA SER A 95 -4.27 16.35 3.75
C SER A 95 -3.11 16.79 2.84
N TYR A 96 -3.25 17.95 2.21
CA TYR A 96 -2.25 18.49 1.27
C TYR A 96 -0.92 18.87 1.93
N GLU A 97 -0.93 19.16 3.23
CA GLU A 97 0.29 19.47 4.01
C GLU A 97 1.28 18.30 4.02
N LEU A 98 0.79 17.07 3.87
CA LEU A 98 1.58 15.85 3.90
C LEU A 98 2.01 15.36 2.51
N ILE A 99 1.82 16.18 1.46
CA ILE A 99 2.15 15.78 0.09
C ILE A 99 3.65 15.52 -0.10
N LEU A 100 4.51 16.34 0.52
CA LEU A 100 5.96 16.18 0.47
C LEU A 100 6.43 14.85 1.09
N PRO A 101 6.11 14.53 2.35
CA PRO A 101 6.49 13.24 2.93
C PRO A 101 5.86 12.07 2.17
N LEU A 102 4.62 12.19 1.69
CA LEU A 102 3.97 11.17 0.88
C LEU A 102 4.69 10.92 -0.45
N MET A 103 5.16 11.96 -1.13
CA MET A 103 5.96 11.83 -2.35
C MET A 103 7.24 11.03 -2.07
N MET A 104 7.95 11.37 -1.00
CA MET A 104 9.18 10.69 -0.59
C MET A 104 8.93 9.20 -0.30
N THR A 105 7.87 8.87 0.43
CA THR A 105 7.53 7.47 0.76
C THR A 105 7.09 6.68 -0.47
N CYS A 106 6.26 7.25 -1.34
CA CYS A 106 5.79 6.58 -2.55
C CYS A 106 6.92 6.33 -3.55
N LEU A 107 7.78 7.33 -3.80
CA LEU A 107 8.89 7.20 -4.73
C LEU A 107 9.95 6.21 -4.22
N SER A 108 10.30 6.27 -2.94
CA SER A 108 11.23 5.32 -2.34
C SER A 108 10.69 3.89 -2.38
N ALA A 109 9.40 3.69 -2.06
CA ALA A 109 8.75 2.39 -2.12
C ALA A 109 8.74 1.82 -3.56
N SER A 110 8.37 2.62 -4.56
CA SER A 110 8.43 2.19 -5.97
C SER A 110 9.86 1.89 -6.43
N LEU A 111 10.85 2.70 -6.02
CA LEU A 111 12.25 2.46 -6.37
C LEU A 111 12.76 1.15 -5.79
N VAL A 112 12.49 0.89 -4.51
CA VAL A 112 12.87 -0.36 -3.84
C VAL A 112 12.18 -1.56 -4.50
N ALA A 113 10.88 -1.46 -4.77
CA ALA A 113 10.14 -2.52 -5.47
C ALA A 113 10.76 -2.82 -6.84
N ASN A 114 11.10 -1.79 -7.62
CA ASN A 114 11.74 -1.95 -8.92
C ASN A 114 13.14 -2.59 -8.81
N ARG A 115 13.93 -2.19 -7.81
CA ARG A 115 15.27 -2.75 -7.57
C ARG A 115 15.23 -4.22 -7.16
N LEU A 116 14.18 -4.63 -6.46
CA LEU A 116 13.95 -6.04 -6.10
C LEU A 116 13.32 -6.87 -7.25
N GLY A 117 13.16 -6.28 -8.44
CA GLY A 117 12.58 -6.97 -9.60
C GLY A 117 11.05 -7.08 -9.56
N GLY A 118 10.39 -6.28 -8.72
CA GLY A 118 8.94 -6.15 -8.71
C GLY A 118 8.41 -5.74 -10.08
N LYS A 119 7.25 -6.27 -10.46
CA LYS A 119 6.55 -5.94 -11.72
C LYS A 119 5.18 -5.33 -11.39
N PRO A 120 4.66 -4.40 -12.19
CA PRO A 120 3.35 -3.78 -11.93
C PRO A 120 2.24 -4.83 -11.86
N ILE A 121 1.51 -4.90 -10.76
CA ILE A 121 0.53 -5.98 -10.53
C ILE A 121 -0.53 -6.08 -11.63
N TYR A 122 -1.08 -4.96 -12.09
CA TYR A 122 -2.12 -4.97 -13.12
C TYR A 122 -1.59 -5.44 -14.47
N SER A 123 -0.31 -5.21 -14.78
CA SER A 123 0.30 -5.76 -15.99
C SER A 123 0.44 -7.28 -15.92
N GLN A 124 0.68 -7.82 -14.72
CA GLN A 124 0.81 -9.25 -14.49
C GLN A 124 -0.56 -9.93 -14.53
N LEU A 125 -1.58 -9.31 -13.93
CA LEU A 125 -2.97 -9.77 -13.99
C LEU A 125 -3.51 -9.74 -15.42
N ALA A 126 -3.23 -8.68 -16.18
CA ALA A 126 -3.63 -8.59 -17.59
C ALA A 126 -2.99 -9.71 -18.43
N LYS A 127 -1.70 -9.99 -18.24
CA LYS A 127 -1.01 -11.10 -18.93
C LYS A 127 -1.55 -12.48 -18.56
N ALA A 128 -1.89 -12.68 -17.28
CA ALA A 128 -2.49 -13.93 -16.81
C ALA A 128 -3.90 -14.12 -17.40
N GLY A 129 -4.69 -13.06 -17.49
CA GLY A 129 -6.02 -13.08 -18.09
C GLY A 129 -6.02 -13.17 -19.62
N SER A 130 -5.00 -12.62 -20.29
CA SER A 130 -4.87 -12.67 -21.75
C SER A 130 -4.30 -13.99 -22.29
N MET A 131 -4.09 -15.01 -21.44
CA MET A 131 -3.82 -16.38 -21.91
C MET A 131 -5.09 -17.05 -22.47
N ASP A 132 -5.79 -16.33 -23.34
CA ASP A 132 -6.68 -16.89 -24.36
C ASP A 132 -5.81 -17.29 -25.58
N PRO A 133 -6.11 -18.41 -26.26
CA PRO A 133 -5.18 -19.17 -27.12
C PRO A 133 -4.81 -18.55 -28.48
N VAL A 134 -4.76 -17.22 -28.62
CA VAL A 134 -4.55 -16.55 -29.92
C VAL A 134 -3.13 -16.00 -30.10
N VAL A 135 -2.31 -15.92 -29.04
CA VAL A 135 -0.90 -15.43 -29.10
C VAL A 135 0.11 -16.59 -29.23
N SER A 136 -0.28 -17.68 -29.89
CA SER A 136 0.60 -18.83 -30.22
C SER A 136 0.97 -18.87 -31.72
N LYS A 137 0.77 -17.78 -32.47
CA LYS A 137 1.01 -17.81 -33.93
C LYS A 137 2.29 -17.17 -34.44
N ASN A 138 3.03 -16.44 -33.62
CA ASN A 138 4.28 -15.77 -34.04
C ASN A 138 5.45 -16.01 -33.06
N ALA A 139 5.54 -17.21 -32.49
CA ALA A 139 6.76 -17.70 -31.85
C ALA A 139 7.55 -18.55 -32.85
#